data_AF-A0A2H0G2G1-F1
#
_entry.id   AF-A0A2H0G2G1-F1
#
_cell.length_a   1.000
_cell.length_b   1.000
_cell.length_c   1.000
_cell.angle_alpha   90.00
_cell.angle_beta   90.00
_cell.angle_gamma   90.00
#
_symmetry.space_group_name_H-M   'P 1'
#
loop_
_entity.id
_entity.type
_entity.pdbx_description
1 polymer ?
#
loop_
_entity_poly.entity_id
_entity_poly.type
_entity_poly.pdbx_seq_one_letter_code
_entity_poly.pdbx_strand_id
1 'polypeptide(L)'
;MKTNMNRLLLAFLLGSLLAVSACSKKEEDRPPSKVSTEDVKKEAKEAIGTAMDYAKQERDEFVGKAQKELDEINPKMEELKKKAQEATGEAKVKLDEQIKRLQQEQKAAAENLDKLKSATGEAWKDLKAGVQAAIDHLKQSTNQE
;
A
#
# COMPACT_ATOMS: atom_id res chain seq x y z
N MET A 1 -1.10 18.90 -19.54
CA MET A 1 -1.02 18.33 -20.90
C MET A 1 0.31 18.75 -21.53
N LYS A 2 1.28 17.82 -21.65
CA LYS A 2 2.37 17.85 -22.63
C LYS A 2 3.11 16.51 -22.59
N THR A 3 2.64 15.59 -23.42
CA THR A 3 3.32 14.33 -23.76
C THR A 3 4.22 14.59 -24.96
N ASN A 4 5.53 14.40 -24.80
CA ASN A 4 6.49 14.53 -25.89
C ASN A 4 6.85 13.14 -26.43
N MET A 5 6.04 12.75 -27.42
CA MET A 5 6.45 12.17 -28.70
C MET A 5 7.93 11.79 -28.84
N ASN A 6 8.25 10.48 -28.83
CA ASN A 6 9.38 9.96 -29.60
C ASN A 6 8.91 8.73 -30.39
N ARG A 7 8.71 8.96 -31.69
CA ARG A 7 8.32 7.98 -32.70
C ARG A 7 9.58 7.27 -33.17
N LEU A 8 9.58 5.94 -33.18
CA LEU A 8 10.10 5.14 -34.30
C LEU A 8 9.79 3.66 -34.08
N LEU A 9 8.84 3.18 -34.88
CA LEU A 9 8.59 1.78 -35.20
C LEU A 9 9.87 1.14 -35.72
N LEU A 10 10.17 -0.11 -35.33
CA LEU A 10 10.86 -1.05 -36.22
C LEU A 10 10.50 -2.49 -35.84
N ALA A 11 9.80 -3.13 -36.77
CA ALA A 11 9.35 -4.51 -36.75
C ALA A 11 10.52 -5.49 -36.72
N PHE A 12 10.45 -6.48 -35.83
CA PHE A 12 11.43 -7.56 -35.72
C PHE A 12 10.72 -8.89 -35.97
N LEU A 13 10.43 -9.23 -37.22
CA LEU A 13 9.97 -10.57 -37.62
C LEU A 13 10.43 -10.91 -39.04
N LEU A 14 10.89 -12.16 -39.19
CA LEU A 14 11.22 -12.92 -40.42
C LEU A 14 12.69 -12.96 -40.87
N GLY A 15 13.46 -13.80 -40.17
CA GLY A 15 13.99 -15.06 -40.73
C GLY A 15 14.63 -15.08 -42.13
N SER A 16 15.96 -15.20 -42.12
CA SER A 16 16.78 -16.15 -42.89
C SER A 16 16.60 -16.27 -44.41
N LEU A 17 17.58 -15.77 -45.18
CA LEU A 17 18.08 -16.51 -46.35
C LEU A 17 19.57 -16.22 -46.62
N LEU A 18 20.30 -17.29 -46.95
CA LEU A 18 21.75 -17.46 -47.05
C LEU A 18 22.40 -16.71 -48.24
N ALA A 19 23.63 -16.21 -48.06
CA ALA A 19 24.67 -16.21 -49.10
C ALA A 19 26.08 -15.99 -48.49
N VAL A 20 27.02 -16.81 -48.95
CA VAL A 20 28.43 -16.94 -48.52
C VAL A 20 29.35 -15.98 -49.29
N SER A 21 30.53 -15.71 -48.71
CA SER A 21 31.77 -15.18 -49.32
C SER A 21 31.93 -13.66 -49.48
N ALA A 22 32.70 -13.07 -48.54
CA ALA A 22 33.98 -12.40 -48.81
C ALA A 22 34.43 -11.58 -47.58
N CYS A 23 35.54 -11.95 -46.95
CA CYS A 23 36.27 -11.05 -46.06
C CYS A 23 36.82 -9.87 -46.86
N SER A 24 36.35 -8.65 -46.60
CA SER A 24 37.19 -7.44 -46.46
C SER A 24 36.34 -6.17 -46.35
N LYS A 25 36.75 -5.33 -45.39
CA LYS A 25 36.62 -3.87 -45.27
C LYS A 25 35.59 -3.28 -44.29
N LYS A 26 36.22 -2.53 -43.38
CA LYS A 26 35.74 -1.44 -42.51
C LYS A 26 35.03 -1.83 -41.22
N GLU A 27 35.86 -2.24 -40.27
CA GLU A 27 35.87 -1.60 -38.95
C GLU A 27 35.94 -0.07 -39.13
N GLU A 28 34.87 0.61 -38.73
CA GLU A 28 34.85 2.06 -38.52
C GLU A 28 33.98 2.33 -37.28
N ASP A 29 34.67 2.30 -36.15
CA ASP A 29 34.61 3.27 -35.05
C ASP A 29 33.22 3.75 -34.59
N ARG A 30 32.63 3.01 -33.63
CA ARG A 30 31.80 3.63 -32.60
C ARG A 30 32.61 3.60 -31.30
N PRO A 31 32.87 4.74 -30.63
CA PRO A 31 33.46 4.70 -29.30
C PRO A 31 32.51 3.87 -28.43
N PRO A 32 33.01 2.94 -27.62
CA PRO A 32 32.13 2.13 -26.82
C PRO A 32 31.56 3.05 -25.74
N SER A 33 30.29 3.43 -25.86
CA SER A 33 29.55 3.97 -24.71
C SER A 33 29.32 2.81 -23.75
N LYS A 34 30.38 2.43 -23.04
CA LYS A 34 30.35 1.33 -22.08
C LYS A 34 29.55 1.85 -20.89
N VAL A 35 28.26 1.54 -20.85
CA VAL A 35 27.51 1.55 -19.58
C VAL A 35 28.35 0.73 -18.61
N SER A 36 28.88 1.37 -17.57
CA SER A 36 29.74 0.70 -16.61
C SER A 36 28.91 -0.02 -15.56
N THR A 37 29.51 -0.99 -14.86
CA THR A 37 28.86 -1.64 -13.72
C THR A 37 28.53 -0.66 -12.61
N GLU A 38 29.31 0.42 -12.47
CA GLU A 38 29.05 1.49 -11.50
C GLU A 38 27.80 2.31 -11.88
N ASP A 39 27.59 2.58 -13.16
CA ASP A 39 26.38 3.25 -13.65
C ASP A 39 25.14 2.40 -13.38
N VAL A 40 25.21 1.09 -13.68
CA VAL A 40 24.10 0.14 -13.37
C VAL A 40 23.82 0.09 -11.87
N LYS A 41 24.85 0.01 -11.03
CA LYS A 41 24.70 -0.04 -9.57
C LYS A 41 24.09 1.25 -9.04
N LYS A 42 24.49 2.40 -9.58
CA LYS A 42 23.97 3.71 -9.21
C LYS A 42 22.50 3.84 -9.60
N GLU A 43 22.16 3.61 -10.87
CA GLU A 43 20.79 3.69 -11.38
C GLU A 43 19.86 2.70 -10.66
N ALA A 44 20.32 1.47 -10.42
CA ALA A 44 19.55 0.48 -9.67
C ALA A 44 19.31 0.93 -8.22
N LYS A 45 20.31 1.51 -7.55
CA LYS A 45 20.15 2.03 -6.18
C LYS A 45 19.20 3.22 -6.13
N GLU A 46 19.27 4.13 -7.09
CA GLU A 46 18.37 5.27 -7.20
C GLU A 46 16.92 4.81 -7.44
N ALA A 47 16.71 3.89 -8.38
CA ALA A 47 15.40 3.32 -8.66
C ALA A 47 14.80 2.59 -7.45
N ILE A 48 15.61 1.78 -6.74
CA ILE A 48 15.19 1.10 -5.50
C ILE A 48 14.85 2.13 -4.41
N GLY A 49 15.69 3.17 -4.25
CA GLY A 49 15.45 4.25 -3.29
C GLY A 49 14.13 4.95 -3.55
N THR A 50 13.87 5.36 -4.80
CA THR A 50 12.60 5.98 -5.18
C THR A 50 11.40 5.06 -4.94
N ALA A 51 11.52 3.76 -5.25
CA ALA A 51 10.46 2.80 -4.97
C ALA A 51 10.20 2.64 -3.46
N MET A 52 11.25 2.65 -2.63
CA MET A 52 11.15 2.58 -1.16
C MET A 52 10.50 3.86 -0.59
N ASP A 53 10.86 5.03 -1.10
CA ASP A 53 10.27 6.31 -0.70
C ASP A 53 8.78 6.35 -1.04
N TYR A 54 8.41 5.93 -2.25
CA TYR A 54 7.01 5.81 -2.65
C TYR A 54 6.24 4.82 -1.76
N ALA A 55 6.81 3.64 -1.52
CA ALA A 55 6.20 2.66 -0.62
C ALA A 55 6.05 3.22 0.81
N LYS A 56 7.02 3.98 1.31
CA LYS A 56 6.93 4.64 2.61
C LYS A 56 5.78 5.66 2.65
N GLN A 57 5.64 6.49 1.62
CA GLN A 57 4.55 7.46 1.53
C GLN A 57 3.17 6.77 1.58
N GLU A 58 2.95 5.73 0.77
CA GLU A 58 1.69 4.96 0.77
C GLU A 58 1.39 4.34 2.15
N ARG A 59 2.44 3.89 2.86
CA ARG A 59 2.30 3.39 4.23
C ARG A 59 1.88 4.48 5.20
N ASP A 60 2.57 5.61 5.19
CA ASP A 60 2.31 6.72 6.09
C ASP A 60 0.90 7.29 5.86
N GLU A 61 0.47 7.40 4.60
CA GLU A 61 -0.89 7.80 4.21
C GLU A 61 -1.95 6.83 4.74
N PHE A 62 -1.76 5.52 4.55
CA PHE A 62 -2.69 4.53 5.09
C PHE A 62 -2.74 4.58 6.62
N VAL A 63 -1.59 4.65 7.29
CA VAL A 63 -1.53 4.68 8.76
C VAL A 63 -2.23 5.92 9.31
N GLY A 64 -1.99 7.08 8.70
CA GLY A 64 -2.64 8.33 9.08
C GLY A 64 -4.17 8.27 8.88
N LYS A 65 -4.61 7.73 7.75
CA LYS A 65 -6.05 7.54 7.48
C LYS A 65 -6.69 6.57 8.49
N ALA A 66 -6.10 5.41 8.71
CA ALA A 66 -6.61 4.39 9.63
C ALA A 66 -6.68 4.91 11.07
N GLN A 67 -5.67 5.65 11.52
CA GLN A 67 -5.68 6.29 12.85
C GLN A 67 -6.86 7.26 12.99
N LYS A 68 -7.05 8.13 11.99
CA LYS A 68 -8.17 9.07 11.98
C LYS A 68 -9.52 8.37 12.04
N GLU A 69 -9.69 7.29 11.29
CA GLU A 69 -10.94 6.52 11.29
C GLU A 69 -11.20 5.82 12.64
N LEU A 70 -10.15 5.34 13.33
CA LEU A 70 -10.27 4.83 14.70
C LEU A 70 -10.64 5.93 15.70
N ASP A 71 -10.11 7.14 15.53
CA ASP A 71 -10.44 8.29 16.38
C ASP A 71 -11.89 8.75 16.17
N GLU A 72 -12.40 8.66 14.93
CA GLU A 72 -13.79 8.97 14.57
C GLU A 72 -14.81 7.98 15.17
N ILE A 73 -14.38 6.79 15.62
CA ILE A 73 -15.22 5.81 16.32
C ILE A 73 -15.48 6.22 17.78
N ASN A 74 -14.54 6.93 18.42
CA ASN A 74 -14.68 7.37 19.82
C ASN A 74 -15.98 8.12 20.13
N PRO A 75 -16.41 9.15 19.37
CA PRO A 75 -17.67 9.84 19.67
C PRO A 75 -18.89 8.92 19.59
N LYS A 76 -18.91 7.94 18.69
CA LYS A 76 -20.01 6.96 18.59
C LYS A 76 -20.03 6.00 19.77
N MET A 77 -18.83 5.58 20.22
CA MET A 77 -18.70 4.81 21.45
C MET A 77 -19.21 5.57 22.67
N GLU A 78 -18.97 6.89 22.75
CA GLU A 78 -19.53 7.72 23.82
C GLU A 78 -21.05 7.86 23.72
N GLU A 79 -21.62 7.90 22.51
CA GLU A 79 -23.07 7.88 22.31
C GLU A 79 -23.70 6.57 22.82
N LEU A 80 -23.13 5.42 22.46
CA LEU A 80 -23.57 4.12 22.96
C LEU A 80 -23.51 4.05 24.49
N LYS A 81 -22.43 4.57 25.11
CA LYS A 81 -22.31 4.63 26.57
C LYS A 81 -23.40 5.48 27.21
N LYS A 82 -23.78 6.61 26.61
CA LYS A 82 -24.90 7.44 27.09
C LYS A 82 -26.22 6.69 27.00
N LYS A 83 -26.49 6.02 25.86
CA LYS A 83 -27.69 5.18 25.69
C LYS A 83 -27.74 4.04 26.71
N ALA A 84 -26.60 3.42 27.01
CA ALA A 84 -26.49 2.40 28.06
C ALA A 84 -26.76 2.95 29.47
N GLN A 85 -26.41 4.21 29.75
CA GLN A 85 -26.71 4.88 31.02
C GLN A 85 -28.20 5.16 31.20
N GLU A 86 -28.90 5.51 30.12
CA GLU A 86 -30.34 5.77 30.09
C GLU A 86 -31.18 4.48 30.09
N ALA A 87 -30.62 3.39 29.54
CA ALA A 87 -31.27 2.09 29.52
C ALA A 87 -31.34 1.41 30.90
N THR A 88 -32.34 0.55 31.08
CA THR A 88 -32.52 -0.27 32.28
C THR A 88 -32.79 -1.74 31.91
N GLY A 89 -32.67 -2.64 32.89
CA GLY A 89 -32.95 -4.07 32.70
C GLY A 89 -32.07 -4.73 31.63
N GLU A 90 -32.66 -5.63 30.83
CA GLU A 90 -31.95 -6.41 29.81
C GLU A 90 -31.32 -5.55 28.71
N ALA A 91 -31.95 -4.42 28.35
CA ALA A 91 -31.42 -3.51 27.34
C ALA A 91 -30.07 -2.90 27.77
N LYS A 92 -29.95 -2.53 29.05
CA LYS A 92 -28.69 -2.04 29.62
C LYS A 92 -27.58 -3.09 29.53
N VAL A 93 -27.89 -4.33 29.92
CA VAL A 93 -26.91 -5.43 29.89
C VAL A 93 -26.40 -5.67 28.47
N LYS A 94 -27.29 -5.72 27.48
CA LYS A 94 -26.91 -5.90 26.07
C LYS A 94 -26.03 -4.77 25.53
N LEU A 95 -26.36 -3.52 25.87
CA LEU A 95 -25.57 -2.36 25.48
C LEU A 95 -24.19 -2.36 26.15
N ASP A 96 -24.11 -2.64 27.45
CA ASP A 96 -22.84 -2.73 28.18
C ASP A 96 -21.93 -3.82 27.61
N GLU A 97 -22.49 -4.99 27.25
CA GLU A 97 -21.76 -6.06 26.58
C GLU A 97 -21.28 -5.66 25.19
N GLN A 98 -22.12 -4.99 24.39
CA GLN A 98 -21.76 -4.48 23.08
C GLN A 98 -20.61 -3.46 23.18
N ILE A 99 -20.73 -2.50 24.09
CA ILE A 99 -19.68 -1.49 24.33
C ILE A 99 -18.36 -2.17 24.69
N LYS A 100 -18.38 -3.16 25.60
CA LYS A 100 -17.17 -3.88 26.00
C LYS A 100 -16.53 -4.62 24.83
N ARG A 101 -17.32 -5.29 23.97
CA ARG A 101 -16.80 -5.95 22.77
C ARG A 101 -16.17 -4.95 21.80
N LEU A 102 -16.87 -3.86 21.51
CA LEU A 102 -16.38 -2.84 20.58
C LEU A 102 -15.10 -2.15 21.09
N GLN A 103 -14.97 -1.93 22.39
CA GLN A 103 -13.72 -1.42 22.98
C GLN A 103 -12.55 -2.38 22.80
N GLN A 104 -12.79 -3.69 22.92
CA GLN A 104 -11.75 -4.70 22.69
C GLN A 104 -11.34 -4.76 21.22
N GLU A 105 -12.31 -4.70 20.31
CA GLU A 105 -12.07 -4.66 18.86
C GLU A 105 -11.31 -3.39 18.44
N GLN A 106 -11.68 -2.22 18.97
CA GLN A 106 -10.99 -0.95 18.71
C GLN A 106 -9.53 -1.01 19.19
N LYS A 107 -9.29 -1.58 20.38
CA LYS A 107 -7.94 -1.79 20.90
C LYS A 107 -7.14 -2.73 20.00
N ALA A 108 -7.71 -3.86 19.59
CA ALA A 108 -7.03 -4.81 18.71
C ALA A 108 -6.71 -4.18 17.33
N ALA A 109 -7.61 -3.37 16.78
CA ALA A 109 -7.38 -2.64 15.54
C ALA A 109 -6.21 -1.64 15.68
N ALA A 110 -6.15 -0.90 16.80
CA ALA A 110 -5.05 0.01 17.09
C ALA A 110 -3.70 -0.72 17.25
N GLU A 111 -3.68 -1.86 17.93
CA GLU A 111 -2.48 -2.70 18.06
C GLU A 111 -2.01 -3.24 16.70
N ASN A 112 -2.93 -3.67 15.84
CA ASN A 112 -2.58 -4.14 14.50
C ASN A 112 -2.10 -3.00 13.60
N LEU A 113 -2.67 -1.81 13.74
CA LEU A 113 -2.19 -0.60 13.06
C LEU A 113 -0.76 -0.24 13.51
N ASP A 114 -0.43 -0.42 14.78
CA ASP A 114 0.93 -0.18 15.27
C ASP A 114 1.93 -1.20 14.69
N LYS A 115 1.57 -2.49 14.69
CA LYS A 115 2.38 -3.55 14.05
C LYS A 115 2.59 -3.25 12.56
N LEU A 116 1.58 -2.74 11.87
CA LEU A 116 1.63 -2.41 10.45
C LEU A 116 2.74 -1.39 10.11
N LYS A 117 3.06 -0.45 11.00
CA LYS A 117 4.13 0.55 10.80
C LYS A 117 5.51 -0.08 10.59
N SER A 118 5.74 -1.24 11.20
CA SER A 118 6.99 -2.00 11.09
C SER A 118 6.97 -3.07 9.99
N ALA A 119 5.79 -3.41 9.47
CA ALA A 119 5.61 -4.46 8.49
C ALA A 119 6.09 -4.03 7.08
N THR A 120 6.53 -5.01 6.31
CA THR A 120 6.95 -4.85 4.92
C THR A 120 6.44 -6.01 4.07
N GLY A 121 6.47 -5.86 2.74
CA GLY A 121 6.12 -6.93 1.81
C GLY A 121 4.70 -7.47 2.00
N GLU A 122 4.55 -8.79 1.99
CA GLU A 122 3.25 -9.45 2.08
C GLU A 122 2.58 -9.28 3.45
N ALA A 123 3.35 -9.36 4.54
CA ALA A 123 2.85 -9.13 5.89
C ALA A 123 2.23 -7.73 6.03
N TRP A 124 2.76 -6.74 5.32
CA TRP A 124 2.16 -5.40 5.31
C TRP A 124 0.79 -5.41 4.63
N LYS A 125 0.61 -6.12 3.51
CA LYS A 125 -0.68 -6.20 2.81
C LYS A 125 -1.74 -6.91 3.66
N ASP A 126 -1.38 -8.02 4.29
CA ASP A 126 -2.29 -8.79 5.14
C ASP A 126 -2.75 -7.98 6.36
N LEU A 127 -1.80 -7.32 7.05
CA LEU A 127 -2.12 -6.45 8.18
C LEU A 127 -2.95 -5.25 7.74
N LYS A 128 -2.67 -4.64 6.58
CA LYS A 128 -3.47 -3.53 6.03
C LYS A 128 -4.92 -3.95 5.83
N ALA A 129 -5.13 -5.11 5.20
CA ALA A 129 -6.47 -5.65 4.98
C ALA A 129 -7.18 -5.94 6.30
N GLY A 130 -6.50 -6.56 7.27
CA GLY A 130 -7.06 -6.83 8.60
C GLY A 130 -7.45 -5.58 9.37
N VAL A 131 -6.60 -4.55 9.36
CA VAL A 131 -6.90 -3.25 9.99
C VAL A 131 -8.11 -2.58 9.32
N GLN A 132 -8.17 -2.57 7.98
CA GLN A 132 -9.30 -1.98 7.27
C GLN A 132 -10.61 -2.70 7.60
N ALA A 133 -10.60 -4.04 7.59
CA ALA A 133 -11.78 -4.83 7.93
C ALA A 133 -12.26 -4.58 9.38
N ALA A 134 -11.32 -4.46 10.33
CA ALA A 134 -11.66 -4.16 11.72
C ALA A 134 -12.27 -2.77 11.88
N ILE A 135 -11.75 -1.75 11.19
CA ILE A 135 -12.31 -0.41 11.20
C ILE A 135 -13.71 -0.37 10.57
N ASP A 136 -13.90 -1.05 9.43
CA ASP A 136 -15.19 -1.11 8.75
C ASP A 136 -16.24 -1.81 9.63
N HIS A 137 -15.85 -2.90 10.30
CA HIS A 137 -16.70 -3.58 11.29
C HIS A 137 -17.10 -2.64 12.43
N LEU A 138 -16.13 -1.96 13.07
CA LEU A 138 -16.40 -1.02 14.16
C LEU A 138 -17.33 0.11 13.72
N LYS A 139 -17.13 0.67 12.52
CA LYS A 139 -18.01 1.70 11.95
C LYS A 139 -19.43 1.17 11.75
N GLN A 140 -19.59 -0.05 11.26
CA GLN A 140 -20.91 -0.67 11.08
C GLN A 140 -21.58 -0.92 12.43
N SER A 141 -20.89 -1.56 13.37
CA SER A 141 -21.44 -1.95 14.67
C SER A 141 -21.77 -0.78 15.60
N THR A 142 -21.14 0.38 15.39
CA THR A 142 -21.46 1.63 16.11
C THR A 142 -22.55 2.46 15.44
N ASN A 143 -22.95 2.13 14.21
CA ASN A 143 -24.03 2.79 13.47
C ASN A 143 -25.37 2.01 13.54
N GLN A 144 -25.38 0.80 14.11
CA GLN A 144 -26.60 -0.01 14.21
C GLN A 144 -27.45 0.43 15.40
N GLU A 145 -28.16 1.55 15.26
CA GLU A 145 -29.25 1.97 16.15
C GLU A 145 -30.41 2.59 15.36
#